data_AF-A0A3B3IJ21-F1
#
_entry.id   AF-A0A3B3IJ21-F1
#
_cell.length_a   1.000
_cell.length_b   1.000
_cell.length_c   1.000
_cell.angle_alpha   90.00
_cell.angle_beta   90.00
_cell.angle_gamma   90.00
#
_symmetry.space_group_name_H-M   'P 1'
#
loop_
_entity.id
_entity.type
_entity.pdbx_description
1 polymer ?
#
loop_
_entity_poly.entity_id
_entity_poly.type
_entity_poly.pdbx_seq_one_letter_code
_entity_poly.pdbx_strand_id
1 'polypeptide(L)'
;MNSLNIVSWNVRGLGSGPKRLKVLSHLDDLKADIALLQETHLSTQSQDLLCSSKFPVIYSSSYNSKQRGVAVLINKNVTFTHKDTVTDPEGRFVIINISIQNKDYCIASIYGPNVDDSSFFHRFFTSLSVHSDSTIIIGGDVNLVLDPELDRLSTAAAQRTWRIYYTGQRMFKMGLSNSDICQHCDSNLPDNYMHALWFCTPVQALWQQVCADLSVWLKVSITASPSLCVLGDMSAIDVEGGLGSIIFITLCIAKKTILTNWKSKKNINISQHRNLLLDQISLEKMSAQGSSNFERIRSLWSPIADSVT
;
A
#
# COMPACT_ATOMS: atom_id res chain seq x y z
N MET A 1 -15.44 -20.12 -9.36
CA MET A 1 -14.23 -19.42 -8.89
C MET A 1 -14.12 -19.64 -7.40
N ASN A 2 -13.07 -20.31 -6.91
CA ASN A 2 -12.87 -20.43 -5.47
C ASN A 2 -12.35 -19.08 -4.95
N SER A 3 -13.05 -18.49 -4.00
CA SER A 3 -12.63 -17.27 -3.31
C SER A 3 -11.40 -17.57 -2.45
N LEU A 4 -10.38 -16.72 -2.55
CA LEU A 4 -9.21 -16.77 -1.65
C LEU A 4 -9.54 -16.00 -0.36
N ASN A 5 -9.51 -16.65 0.79
CA ASN A 5 -9.79 -16.03 2.08
C ASN A 5 -8.49 -15.62 2.78
N ILE A 6 -8.26 -14.30 2.87
CA ILE A 6 -7.07 -13.73 3.49
C ILE A 6 -7.46 -13.10 4.83
N VAL A 7 -6.81 -13.55 5.90
CA VAL A 7 -7.03 -13.03 7.26
C VAL A 7 -5.83 -12.20 7.69
N SER A 8 -6.08 -11.03 8.28
CA SER A 8 -5.04 -10.20 8.88
C SER A 8 -5.29 -10.04 10.38
N TRP A 9 -4.26 -10.23 11.21
CA TRP A 9 -4.41 -10.22 12.66
C TRP A 9 -3.14 -9.79 13.42
N ASN A 10 -3.23 -8.69 14.17
CA ASN A 10 -2.27 -8.37 15.23
C ASN A 10 -2.50 -9.27 16.45
N VAL A 11 -1.57 -10.20 16.68
CA VAL A 11 -1.70 -11.28 17.67
C VAL A 11 -1.11 -10.93 19.05
N ARG A 12 -0.43 -9.78 19.18
CA ARG A 12 0.15 -9.27 20.45
C ARG A 12 1.02 -10.30 21.18
N GLY A 13 1.92 -10.95 20.44
CA GLY A 13 2.90 -11.91 20.91
C GLY A 13 2.44 -13.37 20.87
N LEU A 14 3.30 -14.24 20.35
CA LEU A 14 3.09 -15.69 20.21
C LEU A 14 4.14 -16.52 20.97
N GLY A 15 4.80 -15.94 21.97
CA GLY A 15 5.83 -16.61 22.76
C GLY A 15 5.31 -17.83 23.53
N SER A 16 4.09 -17.78 24.08
CA SER A 16 3.50 -18.89 24.83
C SER A 16 2.88 -19.94 23.90
N GLY A 17 3.23 -21.22 24.10
CA GLY A 17 2.67 -22.36 23.34
C GLY A 17 1.13 -22.41 23.31
N PRO A 18 0.42 -22.27 24.45
CA PRO A 18 -1.04 -22.33 24.47
C PRO A 18 -1.71 -21.24 23.64
N LYS A 19 -1.21 -19.99 23.69
CA LYS A 19 -1.73 -18.90 22.86
C LYS A 19 -1.50 -19.16 21.38
N ARG A 20 -0.31 -19.66 21.02
CA ARG A 20 0.04 -19.99 19.64
C ARG A 20 -0.91 -21.03 19.05
N LEU A 21 -1.18 -22.11 19.79
CA LEU A 21 -2.14 -23.13 19.36
C LEU A 21 -3.55 -22.58 19.19
N LYS A 22 -4.01 -21.72 20.11
CA LYS A 22 -5.32 -21.06 19.99
C LYS A 22 -5.41 -20.17 18.74
N VAL A 23 -4.37 -19.38 18.47
CA VAL A 23 -4.31 -18.53 17.28
C VAL A 23 -4.36 -19.38 16.01
N LEU A 24 -3.55 -20.43 15.92
CA LEU A 24 -3.53 -21.32 14.75
C LEU A 24 -4.86 -22.06 14.55
N SER A 25 -5.49 -22.53 15.64
CA SER A 25 -6.82 -23.14 15.58
C SER A 25 -7.87 -22.14 15.09
N HIS A 26 -7.82 -20.91 15.58
CA HIS A 26 -8.78 -19.89 15.20
C HIS A 26 -8.63 -19.48 13.73
N LEU A 27 -7.40 -19.46 13.19
CA LEU A 27 -7.18 -19.25 11.76
C LEU A 27 -7.81 -20.38 10.90
N ASP A 28 -7.79 -21.62 11.39
CA ASP A 28 -8.46 -22.75 10.74
C ASP A 28 -9.99 -22.61 10.80
N ASP A 29 -10.54 -22.19 11.94
CA ASP A 29 -11.98 -21.92 12.11
C ASP A 29 -12.47 -20.80 11.18
N LEU A 30 -11.64 -19.77 10.99
CA LEU A 30 -11.88 -18.68 10.03
C LEU A 30 -11.70 -19.13 8.57
N LYS A 31 -11.26 -20.37 8.33
CA LYS A 31 -10.95 -20.92 7.00
C LYS A 31 -9.96 -20.05 6.24
N ALA A 32 -8.91 -19.58 6.94
CA ALA A 32 -7.88 -18.75 6.32
C ALA A 32 -7.05 -19.58 5.33
N ASP A 33 -7.02 -19.13 4.07
CA ASP A 33 -6.10 -19.64 3.05
C ASP A 33 -4.72 -19.02 3.22
N ILE A 34 -4.68 -17.71 3.52
CA ILE A 34 -3.47 -16.95 3.81
C ILE A 34 -3.72 -16.12 5.07
N ALA A 35 -2.80 -16.18 6.04
CA ALA A 35 -2.89 -15.40 7.27
C ALA A 35 -1.70 -14.43 7.41
N LEU A 36 -2.00 -13.17 7.66
CA LEU A 36 -1.04 -12.07 7.83
C LEU A 36 -1.00 -11.69 9.32
N LEU A 37 0.05 -12.10 10.02
CA LEU A 37 0.18 -11.89 11.47
C LEU A 37 1.13 -10.73 11.79
N GLN A 38 0.78 -9.90 12.78
CA GLN A 38 1.61 -8.80 13.30
C GLN A 38 1.84 -8.96 14.81
N GLU A 39 2.91 -8.33 15.33
CA GLU A 39 3.38 -8.49 16.71
C GLU A 39 3.60 -9.96 17.08
N THR A 40 4.29 -10.73 16.24
CA THR A 40 4.54 -12.16 16.56
C THR A 40 5.43 -12.31 17.80
N HIS A 41 6.32 -11.34 18.07
CA HIS A 41 7.29 -11.36 19.17
C HIS A 41 8.14 -12.63 19.17
N LEU A 42 8.50 -13.12 17.99
CA LEU A 42 9.38 -14.28 17.80
C LEU A 42 10.73 -13.81 17.31
N SER A 43 11.80 -14.40 17.86
CA SER A 43 13.14 -14.26 17.30
C SER A 43 13.26 -15.06 16.01
N THR A 44 14.26 -14.75 15.18
CA THR A 44 14.57 -15.51 13.96
C THR A 44 14.70 -17.01 14.19
N GLN A 45 15.27 -17.41 15.32
CA GLN A 45 15.46 -18.81 15.73
C GLN A 45 14.15 -19.54 16.10
N SER A 46 13.08 -18.80 16.36
CA SER A 46 11.81 -19.34 16.85
C SER A 46 10.67 -19.17 15.85
N GLN A 47 10.96 -18.79 14.60
CA GLN A 47 9.96 -18.60 13.55
C GLN A 47 9.27 -19.91 13.17
N ASP A 48 10.00 -21.02 13.15
CA ASP A 48 9.48 -22.37 12.84
C ASP A 48 8.38 -22.83 13.82
N LEU A 49 8.30 -22.20 15.00
CA LEU A 49 7.24 -22.47 15.96
C LEU A 49 5.84 -22.11 15.44
N LEU A 50 5.75 -21.24 14.43
CA LEU A 50 4.49 -20.92 13.75
C LEU A 50 4.04 -22.06 12.81
N CYS A 51 4.93 -23.01 12.52
CA CYS A 51 4.66 -24.07 11.57
C CYS A 51 3.66 -25.06 12.17
N SER A 52 2.65 -25.41 11.38
CA SER A 52 1.65 -26.38 11.77
C SER A 52 1.24 -27.24 10.59
N SER A 53 0.56 -28.36 10.87
CA SER A 53 0.03 -29.23 9.82
C SER A 53 -1.00 -28.54 8.90
N LYS A 54 -1.57 -27.41 9.34
CA LYS A 54 -2.49 -26.58 8.55
C LYS A 54 -1.76 -25.49 7.77
N PHE A 55 -0.76 -24.87 8.40
CA PHE A 55 0.06 -23.80 7.82
C PHE A 55 1.53 -24.23 7.80
N PRO A 56 1.94 -25.06 6.81
CA PRO A 56 3.29 -25.58 6.73
C PRO A 56 4.29 -24.57 6.16
N VAL A 57 3.82 -23.55 5.43
CA VAL A 57 4.70 -22.55 4.81
C VAL A 57 4.55 -21.22 5.52
N ILE A 58 5.70 -20.65 5.90
CA ILE A 58 5.80 -19.39 6.64
C ILE A 58 6.87 -18.51 6.01
N TYR A 59 6.52 -17.25 5.82
CA TYR A 59 7.46 -16.18 5.55
C TYR A 59 7.37 -15.18 6.67
N SER A 60 8.49 -14.78 7.27
CA SER A 60 8.44 -13.87 8.41
C SER A 60 9.64 -12.95 8.47
N SER A 61 9.41 -11.79 9.08
CA SER A 61 10.43 -10.81 9.43
C SER A 61 10.33 -10.60 10.93
N SER A 62 11.47 -10.72 11.64
CA SER A 62 11.56 -10.68 13.09
C SER A 62 12.55 -9.61 13.53
N TYR A 63 12.27 -8.96 14.65
CA TYR A 63 13.23 -8.07 15.31
C TYR A 63 13.85 -8.74 16.54
N ASN A 64 13.03 -9.07 17.53
CA ASN A 64 13.43 -9.86 18.69
C ASN A 64 12.21 -10.55 19.35
N SER A 65 12.44 -11.35 20.39
CA SER A 65 11.40 -12.12 21.09
C SER A 65 10.44 -11.29 21.97
N LYS A 66 10.59 -9.96 22.01
CA LYS A 66 9.79 -9.09 22.90
C LYS A 66 8.92 -8.09 22.15
N GLN A 67 9.29 -7.72 20.93
CA GLN A 67 8.60 -6.69 20.17
C GLN A 67 8.63 -6.95 18.67
N ARG A 68 7.60 -6.44 17.99
CA ARG A 68 7.44 -6.46 16.53
C ARG A 68 7.42 -7.90 15.98
N GLY A 69 7.67 -8.02 14.70
CA GLY A 69 7.64 -9.29 13.99
C GLY A 69 6.32 -9.43 13.24
N VAL A 70 6.45 -9.81 11.98
CA VAL A 70 5.35 -10.04 11.06
C VAL A 70 5.55 -11.37 10.38
N ALA A 71 4.44 -12.03 10.03
CA ALA A 71 4.46 -13.28 9.31
C ALA A 71 3.34 -13.38 8.28
N VAL A 72 3.59 -14.18 7.25
CA VAL A 72 2.62 -14.66 6.27
C VAL A 72 2.62 -16.18 6.35
N LEU A 73 1.47 -16.76 6.70
CA LEU A 73 1.25 -18.19 6.78
C LEU A 73 0.36 -18.60 5.61
N ILE A 74 0.73 -19.67 4.90
CA ILE A 74 -0.05 -20.19 3.77
C ILE A 74 -0.59 -21.58 4.14
N ASN A 75 -1.89 -21.76 3.96
CA ASN A 75 -2.57 -23.01 4.24
C ASN A 75 -2.11 -24.09 3.25
N LYS A 76 -1.94 -25.33 3.73
CA LYS A 76 -1.52 -26.47 2.90
C LYS A 76 -2.41 -26.75 1.69
N ASN A 77 -3.67 -26.30 1.73
CA ASN A 77 -4.64 -26.50 0.64
C ASN A 77 -4.43 -25.50 -0.51
N VAL A 78 -3.62 -24.46 -0.32
CA VAL A 78 -3.29 -23.49 -1.36
C VAL A 78 -2.11 -24.02 -2.16
N THR A 79 -2.33 -24.33 -3.44
CA THR A 79 -1.25 -24.62 -4.37
C THR A 79 -0.74 -23.31 -4.97
N PHE A 80 0.55 -23.03 -4.77
CA PHE A 80 1.19 -21.82 -5.25
C PHE A 80 2.63 -22.09 -5.69
N THR A 81 3.17 -21.20 -6.50
CA THR A 81 4.60 -21.14 -6.84
C THR A 81 5.19 -19.91 -6.17
N HIS A 82 6.23 -20.08 -5.35
CA HIS A 82 6.97 -18.97 -4.77
C HIS A 82 7.92 -18.37 -5.81
N LYS A 83 7.97 -17.03 -5.88
CA LYS A 83 8.87 -16.29 -6.78
C LYS A 83 9.94 -15.54 -6.01
N ASP A 84 9.55 -14.77 -5.00
CA ASP A 84 10.45 -13.88 -4.26
C ASP A 84 9.89 -13.51 -2.88
N THR A 85 10.77 -13.10 -1.95
CA THR A 85 10.41 -12.61 -0.62
C THR A 85 11.29 -11.44 -0.21
N VAL A 86 10.67 -10.34 0.20
CA VAL A 86 11.35 -9.17 0.78
C VAL A 86 11.02 -9.07 2.26
N THR A 87 12.04 -9.03 3.11
CA THR A 87 11.89 -8.87 4.57
C THR A 87 12.48 -7.55 5.04
N ASP A 88 11.78 -6.92 5.98
CA ASP A 88 12.29 -5.75 6.68
C ASP A 88 13.24 -6.17 7.82
N PRO A 89 14.47 -5.62 7.93
CA PRO A 89 15.37 -5.94 9.05
C PRO A 89 14.82 -5.52 10.43
N GLU A 90 13.91 -4.55 10.46
CA GLU A 90 13.31 -4.01 11.68
C GLU A 90 12.08 -4.82 12.16
N GLY A 91 11.70 -5.92 11.50
CA GLY A 91 10.57 -6.76 11.92
C GLY A 91 9.20 -6.17 11.58
N ARG A 92 9.10 -5.21 10.66
CA ARG A 92 7.89 -4.41 10.43
C ARG A 92 7.11 -4.81 9.18
N PHE A 93 7.73 -5.36 8.16
CA PHE A 93 6.99 -5.91 7.02
C PHE A 93 7.67 -7.13 6.42
N VAL A 94 6.85 -7.96 5.79
CA VAL A 94 7.28 -9.02 4.89
C VAL A 94 6.38 -8.98 3.66
N ILE A 95 7.00 -9.06 2.49
CA ILE A 95 6.35 -9.05 1.19
C ILE A 95 6.71 -10.36 0.51
N ILE A 96 5.73 -11.09 0.01
CA ILE A 96 5.93 -12.32 -0.76
C ILE A 96 5.33 -12.17 -2.15
N ASN A 97 6.05 -12.67 -3.14
CA ASN A 97 5.56 -12.77 -4.50
C ASN A 97 5.29 -14.23 -4.82
N ILE A 98 4.04 -14.55 -5.12
CA ILE A 98 3.58 -15.91 -5.37
C ILE A 98 2.67 -15.95 -6.59
N SER A 99 2.64 -17.08 -7.28
CA SER A 99 1.68 -17.35 -8.34
C SER A 99 0.67 -18.39 -7.86
N ILE A 100 -0.63 -18.06 -7.94
CA ILE A 100 -1.73 -18.97 -7.62
C ILE A 100 -2.59 -19.10 -8.89
N GLN A 101 -2.77 -20.32 -9.39
CA GLN A 101 -3.55 -20.61 -10.61
C GLN A 101 -3.12 -19.74 -11.81
N ASN A 102 -1.81 -19.60 -12.01
CA ASN A 102 -1.21 -18.81 -13.10
C ASN A 102 -1.52 -17.30 -13.04
N LYS A 103 -1.89 -16.78 -11.87
CA LYS A 103 -2.03 -15.36 -11.59
C LYS A 103 -1.05 -14.96 -10.48
N ASP A 104 -0.34 -13.87 -10.71
CA ASP A 104 0.69 -13.38 -9.79
C ASP A 104 0.12 -12.44 -8.74
N TYR A 105 0.55 -12.64 -7.50
CA TYR A 105 0.16 -11.87 -6.33
C TYR A 105 1.40 -11.41 -5.56
N CYS A 106 1.42 -10.14 -5.18
CA CYS A 106 2.35 -9.57 -4.23
C CYS A 106 1.60 -9.33 -2.91
N ILE A 107 1.86 -10.16 -1.90
CA ILE A 107 1.15 -10.13 -0.62
C ILE A 107 2.08 -9.57 0.45
N ALA A 108 1.64 -8.50 1.11
CA ALA A 108 2.39 -7.82 2.15
C ALA A 108 1.68 -7.88 3.49
N SER A 109 2.39 -8.32 4.54
CA SER A 109 2.01 -8.16 5.94
C SER A 109 2.79 -7.00 6.52
N ILE A 110 2.11 -5.94 6.97
CA ILE A 110 2.72 -4.72 7.51
C ILE A 110 2.35 -4.50 8.99
N TYR A 111 3.34 -4.05 9.77
CA TYR A 111 3.20 -3.51 11.11
C TYR A 111 3.84 -2.12 11.15
N GLY A 112 3.02 -1.07 11.06
CA GLY A 112 3.47 0.32 11.02
C GLY A 112 4.10 0.78 12.34
N PRO A 113 4.99 1.78 12.32
CA PRO A 113 5.56 2.38 13.51
C PRO A 113 4.52 3.20 14.30
N ASN A 114 4.70 3.27 15.62
CA ASN A 114 3.85 4.09 16.51
C ASN A 114 4.13 5.60 16.39
N VAL A 115 5.26 5.94 15.76
CA VAL A 115 5.66 7.31 15.43
C VAL A 115 5.44 7.54 13.95
N ASP A 116 5.17 8.79 13.59
CA ASP A 116 5.16 9.18 12.18
C ASP A 116 6.59 9.03 11.62
N ASP A 117 6.75 8.07 10.71
CA ASP A 117 7.99 7.78 10.02
C ASP A 117 7.70 7.64 8.52
N SER A 118 7.82 8.74 7.79
CA SER A 118 7.66 8.78 6.34
C SER A 118 8.72 7.93 5.62
N SER A 119 9.91 7.77 6.20
CA SER A 119 10.98 6.97 5.62
C SER A 119 10.61 5.48 5.60
N PHE A 120 9.93 5.00 6.64
CA PHE A 120 9.42 3.64 6.71
C PHE A 120 8.43 3.35 5.57
N PHE A 121 7.41 4.20 5.42
CA PHE A 121 6.41 4.02 4.37
C PHE A 121 7.01 4.16 2.97
N HIS A 122 7.97 5.07 2.78
CA HIS A 122 8.73 5.17 1.54
C HIS A 122 9.44 3.85 1.21
N ARG A 123 10.24 3.29 2.15
CA ARG A 123 10.90 1.99 1.95
C ARG A 123 9.91 0.87 1.64
N PHE A 124 8.79 0.82 2.35
CA PHE A 124 7.75 -0.19 2.14
C PHE A 124 7.14 -0.11 0.73
N PHE A 125 6.71 1.08 0.30
CA PHE A 125 6.11 1.27 -1.02
C PHE A 125 7.12 1.13 -2.17
N THR A 126 8.38 1.49 -1.97
CA THR A 126 9.46 1.24 -2.95
C THR A 126 9.74 -0.26 -3.08
N SER A 127 9.69 -1.04 -2.00
CA SER A 127 9.79 -2.51 -2.09
C SER A 127 8.60 -3.13 -2.83
N LEU A 128 7.40 -2.58 -2.67
CA LEU A 128 6.21 -3.03 -3.41
C LEU A 128 6.25 -2.67 -4.90
N SER A 129 6.82 -1.51 -5.25
CA SER A 129 6.77 -0.99 -6.63
C SER A 129 7.50 -1.89 -7.62
N VAL A 130 8.52 -2.64 -7.16
CA VAL A 130 9.26 -3.63 -7.96
C VAL A 130 8.36 -4.77 -8.47
N HIS A 131 7.21 -5.01 -7.84
CA HIS A 131 6.27 -6.09 -8.15
C HIS A 131 4.91 -5.56 -8.67
N SER A 132 4.95 -4.40 -9.32
CA SER A 132 3.78 -3.67 -9.85
C SER A 132 3.04 -4.39 -10.99
N ASP A 133 3.66 -5.41 -11.58
CA ASP A 133 3.10 -6.32 -12.58
C ASP A 133 2.15 -7.38 -11.98
N SER A 134 2.15 -7.53 -10.65
CA SER A 134 1.33 -8.49 -9.93
C SER A 134 0.13 -7.84 -9.22
N THR A 135 -0.85 -8.65 -8.81
CA THR A 135 -1.95 -8.16 -7.96
C THR A 135 -1.43 -7.92 -6.54
N ILE A 136 -1.33 -6.65 -6.13
CA ILE A 136 -0.84 -6.27 -4.80
C ILE A 136 -1.95 -6.38 -3.75
N ILE A 137 -1.68 -7.10 -2.67
CA ILE A 137 -2.54 -7.24 -1.49
C ILE A 137 -1.75 -6.80 -0.26
N ILE A 138 -2.20 -5.75 0.40
CA ILE A 138 -1.58 -5.25 1.63
C ILE A 138 -2.55 -5.48 2.78
N GLY A 139 -2.10 -6.16 3.82
CA GLY A 139 -2.85 -6.32 5.06
C GLY A 139 -1.94 -6.16 6.26
N GLY A 140 -2.53 -5.82 7.40
CA GLY A 140 -1.83 -5.72 8.66
C GLY A 140 -2.26 -4.53 9.49
N ASP A 141 -1.46 -4.23 10.50
CA ASP A 141 -1.70 -3.13 11.42
C ASP A 141 -0.78 -1.98 11.03
N VAL A 142 -1.34 -1.04 10.26
CA VAL A 142 -0.60 0.12 9.76
C VAL A 142 -0.28 1.12 10.88
N ASN A 143 -0.83 0.93 12.10
CA ASN A 143 -0.79 1.91 13.19
C ASN A 143 -1.23 3.31 12.75
N LEU A 144 -2.18 3.34 11.81
CA LEU A 144 -2.71 4.54 11.21
C LEU A 144 -4.07 4.87 11.85
N VAL A 145 -4.15 6.01 12.52
CA VAL A 145 -5.43 6.51 13.04
C VAL A 145 -6.11 7.28 11.94
N LEU A 146 -7.11 6.63 11.38
CA LEU A 146 -7.90 7.10 10.27
C LEU A 146 -8.94 8.11 10.82
N ASP A 147 -9.74 7.75 11.81
CA ASP A 147 -10.63 8.65 12.54
C ASP A 147 -10.23 8.74 14.03
N PRO A 148 -9.85 9.91 14.54
CA PRO A 148 -9.64 10.09 15.98
C PRO A 148 -10.85 9.75 16.86
N GLU A 149 -12.07 9.96 16.38
CA GLU A 149 -13.30 9.73 17.16
C GLU A 149 -13.76 8.27 17.11
N LEU A 150 -13.53 7.56 16.01
CA LEU A 150 -13.92 6.14 15.86
C LEU A 150 -12.79 5.17 16.23
N ASP A 151 -11.53 5.51 15.93
CA ASP A 151 -10.39 4.58 16.08
C ASP A 151 -9.69 4.71 17.45
N ARG A 152 -10.09 5.67 18.30
CA ARG A 152 -9.51 5.85 19.64
C ARG A 152 -10.58 6.01 20.71
N LEU A 153 -10.38 5.27 21.81
CA LEU A 153 -11.22 5.34 23.01
C LEU A 153 -10.86 6.52 23.94
N SER A 154 -9.80 7.29 23.65
CA SER A 154 -9.34 8.39 24.52
C SER A 154 -8.92 9.66 23.75
N THR A 155 -9.36 10.81 24.26
CA THR A 155 -9.14 12.17 23.73
C THR A 155 -7.78 12.79 24.10
N ALA A 156 -6.97 12.11 24.91
CA ALA A 156 -5.76 12.70 25.53
C ALA A 156 -4.53 12.81 24.60
N ALA A 157 -4.61 12.34 23.35
CA ALA A 157 -3.51 12.43 22.39
C ALA A 157 -3.98 13.04 21.06
N ALA A 158 -4.40 14.31 21.11
CA ALA A 158 -4.84 15.10 19.96
C ALA A 158 -3.75 15.41 18.91
N GLN A 159 -2.60 14.73 18.91
CA GLN A 159 -1.44 15.13 18.09
C GLN A 159 -0.94 14.13 17.05
N ARG A 160 -1.66 13.03 16.76
CA ARG A 160 -1.27 12.15 15.64
C ARG A 160 -2.50 11.74 14.85
N THR A 161 -2.87 12.60 13.91
CA THR A 161 -3.99 12.40 12.99
C THR A 161 -3.45 12.07 11.60
N TRP A 162 -3.55 10.81 11.19
CA TRP A 162 -3.50 10.46 9.77
C TRP A 162 -4.92 10.42 9.22
N ARG A 163 -5.47 11.61 9.06
CA ARG A 163 -6.91 11.86 8.90
C ARG A 163 -7.47 11.14 7.67
N ILE A 164 -8.51 10.32 7.87
CA ILE A 164 -9.47 9.90 6.85
C ILE A 164 -9.84 11.12 6.04
N TYR A 165 -9.90 10.92 4.73
CA TYR A 165 -10.61 11.84 3.88
C TYR A 165 -12.12 11.60 4.03
N TYR A 166 -12.77 12.38 4.89
CA TYR A 166 -14.23 12.44 4.94
C TYR A 166 -14.70 13.28 3.76
N THR A 167 -15.45 12.66 2.86
CA THR A 167 -16.01 13.38 1.72
C THR A 167 -17.09 14.35 2.21
N GLY A 168 -17.32 15.45 1.48
CA GLY A 168 -18.36 16.43 1.82
C GLY A 168 -19.73 15.79 2.04
N GLN A 169 -20.10 14.77 1.26
CA GLN A 169 -21.34 14.00 1.45
C GLN A 169 -21.41 13.26 2.79
N ARG A 170 -20.31 12.64 3.24
CA ARG A 170 -20.28 12.01 4.57
C ARG A 170 -20.36 13.07 5.66
N MET A 171 -19.63 14.17 5.53
CA MET A 171 -19.68 15.27 6.49
C MET A 171 -21.08 15.88 6.60
N PHE A 172 -21.78 16.06 5.48
CA PHE A 172 -23.16 16.54 5.45
C PHE A 172 -24.12 15.58 6.17
N LYS A 173 -24.02 14.27 5.89
CA LYS A 173 -24.82 13.24 6.58
C LYS A 173 -24.58 13.19 8.09
N MET A 174 -23.37 13.54 8.53
CA MET A 174 -23.00 13.64 9.94
C MET A 174 -23.37 14.99 10.58
N GLY A 175 -23.92 15.94 9.81
CA GLY A 175 -24.23 17.29 10.31
C GLY A 175 -23.00 18.18 10.53
N LEU A 176 -21.84 17.80 9.99
CA LEU A 176 -20.56 18.53 10.11
C LEU A 176 -20.29 19.48 8.93
N SER A 177 -21.12 19.42 7.88
CA SER A 177 -21.06 20.31 6.71
C SER A 177 -22.45 20.78 6.35
N ASN A 178 -22.55 22.02 5.85
CA ASN A 178 -23.81 22.63 5.38
C ASN A 178 -24.16 22.25 3.93
N SER A 179 -23.27 21.54 3.23
CA SER A 179 -23.47 21.10 1.85
C SER A 179 -22.75 19.77 1.61
N ASP A 180 -23.36 18.91 0.79
CA ASP A 180 -22.75 17.70 0.25
C ASP A 180 -22.15 17.90 -1.14
N ILE A 181 -22.22 19.11 -1.72
CA ILE A 181 -21.78 19.41 -3.09
C ILE A 181 -20.26 19.60 -3.13
N CYS A 182 -19.63 19.08 -4.19
CA CYS A 182 -18.22 19.28 -4.48
C CYS A 182 -17.88 20.77 -4.66
N GLN A 183 -16.84 21.25 -3.98
CA GLN A 183 -16.34 22.63 -4.13
C GLN A 183 -15.22 22.77 -5.17
N HIS A 184 -14.79 21.66 -5.76
CA HIS A 184 -13.68 21.63 -6.72
C HIS A 184 -14.15 21.70 -8.17
N CYS A 185 -15.44 21.51 -8.47
CA CYS A 185 -15.97 21.57 -9.82
C CYS A 185 -17.34 22.25 -9.86
N ASP A 186 -17.72 22.72 -11.05
CA ASP A 186 -18.99 23.40 -11.28
C ASP A 186 -20.15 22.44 -11.63
N SER A 187 -19.93 21.12 -11.49
CA SER A 187 -20.88 20.09 -11.91
C SER A 187 -22.05 19.87 -10.95
N ASN A 188 -22.10 20.58 -9.80
CA ASN A 188 -23.10 20.42 -8.74
C ASN A 188 -23.34 18.96 -8.29
N LEU A 189 -22.30 18.13 -8.36
CA LEU A 189 -22.36 16.73 -7.95
C LEU A 189 -22.01 16.56 -6.47
N PRO A 190 -22.56 15.53 -5.80
CA PRO A 190 -22.22 15.25 -4.42
C PRO A 190 -20.75 14.82 -4.29
N ASP A 191 -20.07 15.39 -3.31
CA ASP A 191 -18.71 15.03 -2.89
C ASP A 191 -18.73 13.67 -2.19
N ASN A 192 -18.70 12.62 -3.01
CA ASN A 192 -18.50 11.23 -2.59
C ASN A 192 -17.14 10.71 -3.09
N TYR A 193 -16.70 9.54 -2.62
CA TYR A 193 -15.39 8.99 -3.00
C TYR A 193 -15.22 8.78 -4.50
N MET A 194 -16.27 8.35 -5.21
CA MET A 194 -16.20 8.15 -6.66
C MET A 194 -15.99 9.48 -7.39
N HIS A 195 -16.65 10.54 -6.92
CA HIS A 195 -16.46 11.88 -7.45
C HIS A 195 -15.07 12.42 -7.12
N ALA A 196 -14.64 12.29 -5.87
CA ALA A 196 -13.33 12.75 -5.41
C ALA A 196 -12.14 12.07 -6.09
N LEU A 197 -12.28 10.79 -6.46
CA LEU A 197 -11.19 10.00 -7.04
C LEU A 197 -11.23 9.93 -8.58
N TRP A 198 -12.41 10.10 -9.19
CA TRP A 198 -12.56 9.88 -10.64
C TRP A 198 -13.51 10.85 -11.36
N PHE A 199 -14.74 11.07 -10.91
CA PHE A 199 -15.74 11.80 -11.73
C PHE A 199 -15.61 13.33 -11.69
N CYS A 200 -14.80 13.91 -10.81
CA CYS A 200 -14.60 15.35 -10.74
C CYS A 200 -13.76 15.86 -11.93
N THR A 201 -14.22 16.92 -12.60
CA THR A 201 -13.58 17.47 -13.81
C THR A 201 -12.10 17.81 -13.61
N PRO A 202 -11.68 18.57 -12.57
CA PRO A 202 -10.26 18.78 -12.28
C PRO A 202 -9.47 17.51 -11.97
N VAL A 203 -10.11 16.49 -11.38
CA VAL A 203 -9.45 15.19 -11.12
C VAL A 203 -9.23 14.42 -12.41
N GLN A 204 -10.21 14.40 -13.31
CA GLN A 204 -10.06 13.81 -14.64
C GLN A 204 -8.97 14.51 -15.45
N ALA A 205 -8.92 15.84 -15.42
CA ALA A 205 -7.87 16.60 -16.07
C ALA A 205 -6.47 16.25 -15.52
N LEU A 206 -6.33 16.10 -14.20
CA LEU A 206 -5.08 15.62 -13.60
C LEU A 206 -4.74 14.21 -14.09
N TRP A 207 -5.68 13.27 -14.07
CA TRP A 207 -5.45 11.89 -14.51
C TRP A 207 -5.04 11.82 -15.98
N GLN A 208 -5.72 12.56 -16.85
CA GLN A 208 -5.38 12.66 -18.27
C GLN A 208 -3.97 13.19 -18.46
N GLN A 209 -3.60 14.25 -17.75
CA GLN A 209 -2.25 14.81 -17.86
C GLN A 209 -1.17 13.86 -17.31
N VAL A 210 -1.42 13.19 -16.18
CA VAL A 210 -0.48 12.20 -15.61
C VAL A 210 -0.28 11.02 -16.56
N CYS A 211 -1.34 10.50 -17.16
CA CYS A 211 -1.24 9.43 -18.15
C CYS A 211 -0.56 9.89 -19.45
N ALA A 212 -0.79 11.13 -19.88
CA ALA A 212 -0.10 11.71 -21.04
C ALA A 212 1.40 11.88 -20.77
N ASP A 213 1.78 12.41 -19.60
CA ASP A 213 3.17 12.55 -19.16
C ASP A 213 3.86 11.17 -19.12
N LEU A 214 3.21 10.16 -18.49
CA LEU A 214 3.71 8.77 -18.49
C LEU A 214 3.85 8.19 -19.90
N SER A 215 2.92 8.48 -20.80
CA SER A 215 2.99 8.01 -22.19
C SER A 215 4.20 8.57 -22.92
N VAL A 216 4.51 9.86 -22.70
CA VAL A 216 5.69 10.52 -23.27
C VAL A 216 6.98 9.95 -22.69
N TRP A 217 7.04 9.79 -21.36
CA TRP A 217 8.25 9.31 -20.67
C TRP A 217 8.59 7.87 -21.02
N LEU A 218 7.58 7.01 -21.10
CA LEU A 218 7.75 5.58 -21.31
C LEU A 218 7.66 5.17 -22.79
N LYS A 219 7.25 6.09 -23.67
CA LYS A 219 6.98 5.84 -25.10
C LYS A 219 5.95 4.71 -25.32
N VAL A 220 5.00 4.57 -24.41
CA VAL A 220 3.90 3.60 -24.44
C VAL A 220 2.57 4.37 -24.42
N SER A 221 1.54 3.88 -25.11
CA SER A 221 0.22 4.51 -25.06
C SER A 221 -0.49 4.16 -23.75
N ILE A 222 -0.63 5.13 -22.84
CA ILE A 222 -1.31 4.96 -21.56
C ILE A 222 -2.57 5.82 -21.54
N THR A 223 -3.74 5.19 -21.49
CA THR A 223 -5.03 5.87 -21.41
C THR A 223 -5.54 5.90 -19.97
N ALA A 224 -5.98 7.07 -19.51
CA ALA A 224 -6.57 7.22 -18.19
C ALA A 224 -7.87 6.39 -18.08
N SER A 225 -7.92 5.50 -17.10
CA SER A 225 -9.12 4.70 -16.77
C SER A 225 -9.25 4.53 -15.26
N PRO A 226 -10.46 4.28 -14.73
CA PRO A 226 -10.62 4.02 -13.29
C PRO A 226 -9.80 2.80 -12.83
N SER A 227 -9.76 1.74 -13.64
CA SER A 227 -9.00 0.52 -13.35
C SER A 227 -7.52 0.83 -13.18
N LEU A 228 -6.91 1.58 -14.09
CA LEU A 228 -5.51 1.96 -13.99
C LEU A 228 -5.29 3.01 -12.88
N CYS A 229 -5.96 4.16 -12.97
CA CYS A 229 -5.66 5.32 -12.15
C CYS A 229 -6.07 5.14 -10.69
N VAL A 230 -7.23 4.54 -10.44
CA VAL A 230 -7.74 4.35 -9.07
C VAL A 230 -7.28 3.01 -8.52
N LEU A 231 -7.42 1.92 -9.28
CA LEU A 231 -7.12 0.56 -8.79
C LEU A 231 -5.67 0.11 -9.04
N GLY A 232 -4.92 0.80 -9.90
CA GLY A 232 -3.55 0.40 -10.24
C GLY A 232 -3.48 -0.83 -11.14
N ASP A 233 -4.56 -1.18 -11.83
CA ASP A 233 -4.59 -2.32 -12.76
C ASP A 233 -3.81 -1.98 -14.03
N MET A 234 -2.66 -2.63 -14.19
CA MET A 234 -1.77 -2.46 -15.35
C MET A 234 -1.93 -3.56 -16.40
N SER A 235 -2.92 -4.45 -16.26
CA SER A 235 -3.10 -5.59 -17.18
C SER A 235 -3.26 -5.20 -18.66
N ALA A 236 -3.73 -3.98 -18.92
CA ALA A 236 -3.92 -3.45 -20.27
C ALA A 236 -2.69 -2.73 -20.85
N ILE A 237 -1.59 -2.63 -20.08
CA ILE A 237 -0.36 -1.95 -20.50
C ILE A 237 0.72 -3.00 -20.73
N ASP A 238 1.29 -3.03 -21.93
CA ASP A 238 2.44 -3.87 -22.23
C ASP A 238 3.70 -3.21 -21.67
N VAL A 239 4.02 -3.51 -20.41
CA VAL A 239 5.12 -2.89 -19.68
C VAL A 239 6.32 -3.85 -19.66
N GLU A 240 7.33 -3.56 -20.47
CA GLU A 240 8.60 -4.28 -20.40
C GLU A 240 9.48 -3.79 -19.24
N GLY A 241 10.02 -4.73 -18.45
CA GLY A 241 11.01 -4.44 -17.42
C GLY A 241 10.49 -3.54 -16.28
N GLY A 242 11.41 -3.03 -15.46
CA GLY A 242 11.12 -2.24 -14.24
C GLY A 242 10.38 -0.91 -14.45
N LEU A 243 9.75 -0.66 -15.59
CA LEU A 243 8.94 0.53 -15.89
C LEU A 243 7.57 0.50 -15.17
N GLY A 244 7.09 -0.67 -14.76
CA GLY A 244 5.84 -0.79 -13.98
C GLY A 244 5.92 -0.05 -12.65
N SER A 245 7.10 -0.05 -12.03
CA SER A 245 7.32 0.63 -10.74
C SER A 245 7.17 2.14 -10.90
N ILE A 246 7.63 2.70 -12.01
CA ILE A 246 7.48 4.12 -12.35
C ILE A 246 6.01 4.49 -12.48
N ILE A 247 5.24 3.70 -13.23
CA ILE A 247 3.80 3.92 -13.38
C ILE A 247 3.13 3.87 -12.00
N PHE A 248 3.42 2.82 -11.22
CA PHE A 248 2.84 2.64 -9.89
C PHE A 248 3.12 3.83 -8.97
N ILE A 249 4.38 4.25 -8.88
CA ILE A 249 4.81 5.37 -8.04
C ILE A 249 4.15 6.67 -8.50
N THR A 250 4.14 6.92 -9.81
CA THR A 250 3.55 8.14 -10.38
C THR A 250 2.04 8.23 -10.10
N LEU A 251 1.31 7.11 -10.24
CA LEU A 251 -0.11 7.00 -9.91
C LEU A 251 -0.36 7.17 -8.40
N CYS A 252 0.48 6.58 -7.55
CA CYS A 252 0.39 6.75 -6.10
C CYS A 252 0.57 8.21 -5.67
N ILE A 253 1.51 8.92 -6.30
CA ILE A 253 1.71 10.36 -6.05
C ILE A 253 0.52 11.17 -6.58
N ALA A 254 -0.09 10.78 -7.70
CA ALA A 254 -1.31 11.42 -8.20
C ALA A 254 -2.47 11.28 -7.19
N LYS A 255 -2.70 10.08 -6.65
CA LYS A 255 -3.68 9.85 -5.57
C LYS A 255 -3.39 10.73 -4.35
N LYS A 256 -2.12 10.81 -3.94
CA LYS A 256 -1.69 11.67 -2.83
C LYS A 256 -1.99 13.15 -3.12
N THR A 257 -1.69 13.63 -4.32
CA THR A 257 -1.96 15.02 -4.74
C THR A 257 -3.45 15.33 -4.73
N ILE A 258 -4.29 14.44 -5.29
CA ILE A 258 -5.75 14.58 -5.29
C ILE A 258 -6.25 14.69 -3.85
N LEU A 259 -5.96 13.69 -3.01
CA LEU A 259 -6.47 13.63 -1.65
C LEU A 259 -5.98 14.80 -0.76
N THR A 260 -4.74 15.26 -0.97
CA THR A 260 -4.18 16.39 -0.21
C THR A 260 -4.86 17.71 -0.58
N ASN A 261 -5.07 17.97 -1.87
CA ASN A 261 -5.76 19.19 -2.32
C ASN A 261 -7.24 19.15 -1.99
N TRP A 262 -7.86 17.99 -2.14
CA TRP A 262 -9.26 17.81 -1.81
C TRP A 262 -9.52 18.08 -0.32
N LYS A 263 -8.67 17.53 0.56
CA LYS A 263 -8.74 17.80 2.00
C LYS A 263 -8.53 19.27 2.37
N SER A 264 -7.58 19.93 1.70
CA SER A 264 -7.25 21.34 1.97
C SER A 264 -8.14 22.33 1.23
N LYS A 265 -9.13 21.84 0.45
CA LYS A 265 -9.99 22.63 -0.42
C LYS A 265 -9.20 23.53 -1.37
N LYS A 266 -8.02 23.06 -1.79
CA LYS A 266 -7.14 23.74 -2.74
C LYS A 266 -7.38 23.22 -4.15
N ASN A 267 -7.02 24.04 -5.14
CA ASN A 267 -7.10 23.63 -6.53
C ASN A 267 -6.11 22.50 -6.81
N ILE A 268 -6.60 21.48 -7.51
CA ILE A 268 -5.76 20.37 -7.96
C ILE A 268 -4.87 20.89 -9.09
N ASN A 269 -3.55 20.80 -8.90
CA ASN A 269 -2.57 21.29 -9.86
C ASN A 269 -1.54 20.20 -10.19
N ILE A 270 -1.26 20.03 -11.49
CA ILE A 270 -0.22 19.14 -12.00
C ILE A 270 1.17 19.54 -11.52
N SER A 271 1.46 20.84 -11.33
CA SER A 271 2.78 21.28 -10.84
C SER A 271 3.10 20.72 -9.46
N GLN A 272 2.09 20.59 -8.59
CA GLN A 272 2.28 19.97 -7.28
C GLN A 272 2.58 18.48 -7.38
N HIS A 273 1.90 17.77 -8.28
CA HIS A 273 2.18 16.36 -8.55
C HIS A 273 3.61 16.16 -9.04
N ARG A 274 4.05 16.98 -10.01
CA ARG A 274 5.42 16.97 -10.55
C ARG A 274 6.48 17.23 -9.48
N ASN A 275 6.28 18.24 -8.62
CA ASN A 275 7.19 18.51 -7.51
C ASN A 275 7.30 17.34 -6.53
N LEU A 276 6.16 16.75 -6.14
CA LEU A 276 6.14 15.57 -5.27
C LEU A 276 6.81 14.35 -5.91
N LEU A 277 6.72 14.22 -7.23
CA LEU A 277 7.42 13.18 -7.99
C LEU A 277 8.94 13.39 -7.97
N LEU A 278 9.42 14.62 -8.17
CA LEU A 278 10.85 14.95 -8.05
C LEU A 278 11.41 14.68 -6.64
N ASP A 279 10.65 15.01 -5.60
CA ASP A 279 11.01 14.71 -4.21
C ASP A 279 11.14 13.19 -3.99
N GLN A 280 10.18 12.41 -4.50
CA GLN A 280 10.21 10.94 -4.41
C GLN A 280 11.40 10.34 -5.16
N ILE A 281 11.68 10.83 -6.38
CA ILE A 281 12.84 10.39 -7.18
C ILE A 281 14.15 10.67 -6.41
N SER A 282 14.23 11.83 -5.77
CA SER A 282 15.40 12.21 -4.97
C SER A 282 15.58 11.29 -3.76
N LEU A 283 14.49 10.96 -3.06
CA LEU A 283 14.48 10.01 -1.93
C LEU A 283 14.89 8.59 -2.36
N GLU A 284 14.41 8.10 -3.49
CA GLU A 284 14.79 6.77 -4.00
C GLU A 284 16.27 6.72 -4.39
N LYS A 285 16.77 7.77 -5.06
CA LYS A 285 18.20 7.91 -5.38
C LYS A 285 19.06 7.89 -4.13
N MET A 286 18.70 8.63 -3.08
CA MET A 286 19.42 8.64 -1.80
C MET A 286 19.35 7.28 -1.11
N SER A 287 18.18 6.65 -1.08
CA SER A 287 17.97 5.34 -0.42
C SER A 287 18.72 4.21 -1.13
N ALA A 288 18.96 4.34 -2.44
CA ALA A 288 19.70 3.36 -3.23
C ALA A 288 21.22 3.57 -3.21
N GLN A 289 21.74 4.69 -2.66
CA GLN A 289 23.18 4.93 -2.57
C GLN A 289 23.87 3.81 -1.77
N GLY A 290 24.84 3.13 -2.41
CA GLY A 290 25.57 2.00 -1.82
C GLY A 290 24.91 0.63 -2.04
N SER A 291 23.77 0.55 -2.74
CA SER A 291 23.15 -0.72 -3.14
C SER A 291 23.58 -1.14 -4.56
N SER A 292 23.54 -2.44 -4.85
CA SER A 292 23.77 -2.97 -6.21
C SER A 292 22.74 -2.48 -7.24
N ASN A 293 21.60 -1.95 -6.79
CA ASN A 293 20.50 -1.46 -7.64
C ASN A 293 20.60 0.04 -7.98
N PHE A 294 21.62 0.75 -7.47
CA PHE A 294 21.75 2.19 -7.65
C PHE A 294 21.76 2.65 -9.10
N GLU A 295 22.59 2.04 -9.95
CA GLU A 295 22.68 2.41 -11.38
C GLU A 295 21.40 2.05 -12.15
N ARG A 296 20.69 1.00 -11.74
CA ARG A 296 19.38 0.64 -12.31
C ARG A 296 18.33 1.69 -11.97
N ILE A 297 18.23 2.11 -10.70
CA ILE A 297 17.26 3.15 -10.28
C ILE A 297 17.60 4.50 -10.92
N ARG A 298 18.89 4.85 -11.01
CA ARG A 298 19.34 6.07 -11.68
C ARG A 298 18.95 6.09 -13.15
N SER A 299 19.22 5.01 -13.89
CA SER A 299 18.89 4.91 -15.32
C SER A 299 17.38 4.92 -15.58
N LEU A 300 16.59 4.29 -14.71
CA LEU A 300 15.12 4.29 -14.80
C LEU A 300 14.51 5.69 -14.67
N TRP A 301 14.99 6.50 -13.71
CA TRP A 301 14.42 7.83 -13.44
C TRP A 301 15.06 8.99 -14.22
N SER A 302 16.22 8.79 -14.87
CA SER A 302 16.91 9.87 -15.60
C SER A 302 16.05 10.55 -16.68
N PRO A 303 15.35 9.81 -17.56
CA PRO A 303 14.52 10.41 -18.62
C PRO A 303 13.36 11.26 -18.07
N ILE A 304 12.90 10.95 -16.86
CA ILE A 304 11.76 11.60 -16.21
C ILE A 304 12.22 12.85 -15.46
N ALA A 305 13.35 12.77 -14.74
CA ALA A 305 13.89 13.91 -14.01
C ALA A 305 14.17 15.11 -14.93
N ASP A 306 14.70 14.86 -16.13
CA ASP A 306 15.06 15.90 -17.10
C ASP A 306 13.86 16.50 -17.84
N SER A 307 12.72 15.79 -17.87
CA SER A 307 11.50 16.23 -18.56
C SER A 307 10.44 16.84 -17.62
N VAL A 308 10.61 16.66 -16.31
CA VAL A 308 9.74 17.24 -15.28
C VAL A 308 10.23 18.62 -14.82
N THR A 309 11.55 18.89 -14.88
CA THR A 309 12.17 20.22 -14.67
C THR A 309 11.95 21.16 -15.85
#